data_AF-A0AA97H825-F1
#
_entry.id   AF-A0AA97H825-F1
#
_cell.length_a   1.000
_cell.length_b   1.000
_cell.length_c   1.000
_cell.angle_alpha   90.00
_cell.angle_beta   90.00
_cell.angle_gamma   90.00
#
_symmetry.space_group_name_H-M   'P 1'
#
loop_
_entity.id
_entity.type
_entity.pdbx_description
1 polymer ?
#
loop_
_entity_poly.entity_id
_entity_poly.type
_entity_poly.pdbx_seq_one_letter_code
_entity_poly.pdbx_strand_id
1 'polypeptide(L)' 'MSLDDWKAKFAGKRVKYVGMSGKTDGPVGRVWRVTSLGVWVTWENGERQQCHPEGLRVID' A
#
# COMPACT_ATOMS: atom_id res chain seq x y z
N MET A 1 -6.77 -13.02 -2.10
CA MET A 1 -5.69 -12.82 -3.08
C MET A 1 -4.45 -13.53 -2.57
N SER A 2 -3.70 -14.17 -3.46
CA SER A 2 -2.42 -14.79 -3.11
C SER A 2 -1.34 -13.72 -2.88
N LEU A 3 -0.21 -14.11 -2.29
CA LEU A 3 0.95 -13.22 -2.14
C LEU A 3 1.46 -12.74 -3.51
N ASP A 4 1.41 -13.58 -4.54
CA ASP A 4 1.89 -13.23 -5.88
C ASP A 4 0.96 -12.23 -6.56
N ASP A 5 -0.36 -12.34 -6.35
CA ASP A 5 -1.31 -11.31 -6.79
C ASP A 5 -1.03 -9.96 -6.14
N TRP A 6 -0.73 -9.95 -4.84
CA TRP A 6 -0.38 -8.72 -4.13
C TRP A 6 0.93 -8.12 -4.62
N LYS A 7 1.96 -8.95 -4.87
CA LYS A 7 3.23 -8.47 -5.44
C LYS A 7 3.00 -7.87 -6.82
N ALA A 8 2.27 -8.55 -7.69
CA ALA A 8 1.96 -8.07 -9.03
C ALA A 8 1.20 -6.73 -9.00
N LYS A 9 0.26 -6.57 -8.05
CA LYS A 9 -0.54 -5.36 -7.91
C LYS A 9 0.22 -4.17 -7.32
N PHE A 10 1.05 -4.39 -6.30
CA PHE A 10 1.57 -3.30 -5.47
C PHE A 10 3.07 -3.06 -5.59
N ALA A 11 3.90 -4.05 -5.98
CA ALA A 11 5.34 -3.93 -5.90
C ALA A 11 5.88 -2.72 -6.70
N GLY A 12 6.61 -1.84 -6.02
CA GLY A 12 7.23 -0.64 -6.61
C GLY A 12 6.26 0.49 -7.00
N LYS A 13 4.95 0.30 -6.82
CA LYS A 13 3.90 1.27 -7.19
C LYS A 13 3.77 2.41 -6.17
N ARG A 14 3.24 3.55 -6.63
CA ARG A 14 2.71 4.60 -5.75
C ARG A 14 1.31 4.21 -5.31
N VAL A 15 0.99 4.53 -4.05
CA VAL A 15 -0.30 4.21 -3.43
C VAL A 15 -0.79 5.37 -2.58
N LYS A 16 -2.10 5.52 -2.49
CA LYS A 16 -2.79 6.38 -1.53
C LYS A 16 -3.44 5.53 -0.44
N TYR A 17 -3.31 5.93 0.81
CA TYR A 17 -4.04 5.33 1.91
C TYR A 17 -5.51 5.77 1.86
N VAL A 18 -6.42 4.81 1.75
CA VAL A 18 -7.88 5.07 1.67
C VAL A 18 -8.69 4.47 2.82
N GLY A 19 -8.00 3.85 3.79
CA GLY A 19 -8.66 3.13 4.90
C GLY A 19 -9.45 1.91 4.42
N MET A 20 -9.84 1.03 5.34
CA MET A 20 -10.51 -0.23 4.97
C MET A 20 -11.89 -0.02 4.30
N SER A 21 -12.56 1.09 4.59
CA SER A 21 -13.83 1.45 3.93
C SER A 21 -13.65 2.14 2.57
N GLY A 22 -12.40 2.47 2.18
CA GLY A 22 -12.09 3.21 0.96
C GLY A 22 -12.53 4.68 0.97
N LYS A 23 -12.90 5.22 2.13
CA LYS A 23 -13.44 6.59 2.29
C LYS A 23 -12.46 7.57 2.92
N THR A 24 -11.28 7.11 3.32
CA THR A 24 -10.25 8.00 3.87
C THR A 24 -9.50 8.67 2.73
N ASP A 25 -9.19 9.96 2.89
CA ASP A 25 -8.28 10.67 1.99
C ASP A 25 -6.92 10.81 2.67
N GLY A 26 -6.18 9.70 2.75
CA GLY A 26 -4.95 9.60 3.51
C GLY A 26 -3.70 9.97 2.72
N PRO A 27 -2.52 9.82 3.36
CA PRO A 27 -1.24 10.15 2.74
C PRO A 27 -0.95 9.27 1.52
N VAL A 28 -0.06 9.79 0.67
CA VAL A 28 0.50 9.08 -0.48
C VAL A 28 1.88 8.55 -0.12
N GLY A 29 2.24 7.39 -0.69
CA GLY A 29 3.56 6.79 -0.50
C GLY A 29 3.92 5.83 -1.62
N ARG A 30 5.10 5.22 -1.49
CA ARG A 30 5.61 4.21 -2.43
C ARG A 30 5.77 2.87 -1.76
N VAL A 31 5.31 1.82 -2.42
CA VAL A 31 5.42 0.45 -1.90
C VAL A 31 6.89 0.04 -1.89
N TRP A 32 7.39 -0.25 -0.69
CA TRP A 32 8.75 -0.72 -0.46
C TRP A 32 8.84 -2.25 -0.52
N ARG A 33 7.87 -2.94 0.09
CA ARG A 33 7.86 -4.42 0.14
C ARG A 33 6.44 -4.95 0.25
N VAL A 34 6.17 -6.09 -0.39
CA VAL A 34 4.92 -6.84 -0.22
C VAL A 34 5.23 -8.16 0.48
N THR A 35 4.44 -8.50 1.49
CA THR A 35 4.58 -9.72 2.32
C THR A 35 3.24 -10.42 2.47
N SER A 36 3.24 -11.67 2.96
CA SER A 36 2.01 -12.39 3.28
C SER A 36 1.17 -11.73 4.38
N LEU A 37 1.78 -10.83 5.17
CA LEU A 37 1.12 -10.11 6.26
C LEU A 37 0.63 -8.70 5.84
N GLY A 38 0.96 -8.22 4.64
CA GLY A 38 0.54 -6.91 4.16
C GLY A 38 1.58 -6.18 3.29
N VAL A 39 1.29 -4.92 3.00
CA VAL A 39 2.07 -4.05 2.11
C VAL A 39 2.81 -3.00 2.94
N TRP A 40 4.13 -2.97 2.84
CA TRP A 40 4.95 -1.93 3.45
C TRP A 40 5.09 -0.75 2.51
N VAL A 41 4.73 0.42 2.99
CA VAL A 41 4.76 1.68 2.24
C VAL A 41 5.76 2.62 2.91
N THR A 42 6.58 3.28 2.10
CA THR A 42 7.36 4.46 2.52
C THR A 42 6.53 5.70 2.20
N TRP A 43 6.14 6.45 3.23
CA TRP A 43 5.37 7.68 3.10
C TRP A 43 6.25 8.87 2.73
N GLU A 44 5.63 10.00 2.37
CA GLU A 44 6.35 11.23 1.99
C GLU A 44 7.21 11.82 3.13
N ASN A 45 6.86 11.55 4.39
CA ASN A 45 7.68 11.92 5.55
C ASN A 45 8.90 10.99 5.78
N GLY A 46 9.09 9.98 4.93
CA GLY A 46 10.17 9.00 5.02
C GLY A 46 9.88 7.82 5.95
N GLU A 47 8.79 7.84 6.72
CA GLU A 47 8.41 6.74 7.59
C GLU A 47 7.98 5.52 6.77
N ARG A 48 8.22 4.33 7.33
CA ARG A 48 7.76 3.06 6.76
C ARG A 48 6.71 2.44 7.65
N GLN A 49 5.57 2.11 7.07
CA GLN A 49 4.48 1.47 7.79
C GLN A 49 3.93 0.29 7.01
N GLN A 50 3.51 -0.74 7.75
CA GLN A 50 2.74 -1.85 7.20
C GLN A 50 1.27 -1.47 7.11
N CYS A 51 0.68 -1.68 5.94
CA CYS A 51 -0.73 -1.43 5.67
C CYS A 51 -1.42 -2.70 5.19
N HIS A 52 -2.72 -2.79 5.52
CA HIS A 52 -3.57 -3.78 4.90
C HIS A 52 -3.77 -3.43 3.41
N PRO A 53 -3.66 -4.38 2.47
CA PRO A 53 -3.78 -4.11 1.04
C PRO A 53 -5.11 -3.47 0.64
N GLU A 54 -6.20 -3.79 1.35
CA GLU A 54 -7.52 -3.23 1.08
C GLU A 54 -7.62 -1.74 1.42
N GLY A 55 -6.80 -1.27 2.35
CA GLY A 55 -6.70 0.14 2.72
C GLY A 55 -5.85 0.96 1.76
N LEU A 56 -5.40 0.38 0.65
CA LEU A 56 -4.54 1.04 -0.34
C LEU A 56 -5.22 1.09 -1.72
N ARG A 57 -4.98 2.19 -2.42
CA ARG A 57 -5.28 2.33 -3.85
C ARG A 57 -4.00 2.66 -4.59
N VAL A 58 -3.72 1.90 -5.64
CA VAL A 58 -2.64 2.22 -6.57
C VAL A 58 -3.03 3.48 -7.34
N ILE A 59 -2.08 4.39 -7.48
CA ILE A 59 -2.21 5.63 -8.24
C ILE A 59 -1.03 5.74 -9.19
N ASP A 60 -1.22 6.49 -10.28
CA ASP A 60 -0.15 6.81 -11.24
C ASP A 60 0.89 7.80 -10.67
#